data_AF-A0A8S9U2V1-F1
#
_entry.id   AF-A0A8S9U2V1-F1
#
_cell.length_a   1.000
_cell.length_b   1.000
_cell.length_c   1.000
_cell.angle_alpha   90.00
_cell.angle_beta   90.00
_cell.angle_gamma   90.00
#
_symmetry.space_group_name_H-M   'P 1'
#
loop_
_entity.id
_entity.type
_entity.pdbx_description
1 polymer ?
#
loop_
_entity_poly.entity_id
_entity_poly.type
_entity_poly.pdbx_seq_one_letter_code
_entity_poly.pdbx_strand_id
1 'polypeptide(L)'
;MLQSPTRRTTMRSPVTLLLLTLSFIFSNGEEEATTATTEVSPESPWGRIYLRNGLAPIQYLRDDFGGPMTSREVSLYFPKRRENRFGCELLPESESMEVEAANRSVVLVVDRGECTFEHKALLADQMGAAALLVVSPTDDVSAPVAALKNDEEISIASVMIRRTGGDMLRIAAEQTTIYGRFIPMTCERKPYTCKPRYADEEDYIESAIARSGVVLSVDKKGDDGTQVGTFLAATYGSVLPTKMPFLLAAPLDGIQACTDATKDSATHSEFEGKVVLIPAGLAGKCSEFEKVSNAQRRGANVVVLMQQDNATITTQPGVPVSWHAYNITIPVLAVSSTTGANLASLKDAHGDAARLRFAVSNGIADAWELLKQYSTRSSWPKRVKRCSKTLAQLLYQLRGFGGDIEVEEALKSMFLNVVSGSLQDWEKIAHPDQDADQDHETQKRSSSEKIVQTVKKSETRDEL
;
A
#
# COMPACT_ATOMS: atom_id res chain seq x y z
N MET A 1 35.49 51.66 14.52
CA MET A 1 34.67 52.89 14.56
C MET A 1 34.70 53.48 13.15
N LEU A 2 33.95 52.99 12.16
CA LEU A 2 32.49 53.00 11.97
C LEU A 2 31.87 54.40 12.05
N GLN A 3 31.83 55.08 10.91
CA GLN A 3 30.87 56.14 10.60
C GLN A 3 30.57 56.11 9.09
N SER A 4 29.30 55.85 8.77
CA SER A 4 28.69 56.13 7.46
C SER A 4 28.62 57.66 7.23
N PRO A 5 28.39 58.19 6.01
CA PRO A 5 27.01 58.21 5.49
C PRO A 5 26.79 58.30 3.95
N THR A 6 25.56 57.98 3.54
CA THR A 6 24.68 58.62 2.53
C THR A 6 24.97 58.69 1.00
N ARG A 7 23.97 58.16 0.27
CA ARG A 7 23.19 58.70 -0.89
C ARG A 7 23.83 59.05 -2.26
N ARG A 8 23.34 58.28 -3.25
CA ARG A 8 22.62 58.65 -4.51
C ARG A 8 23.25 59.58 -5.56
N THR A 9 23.00 59.14 -6.82
CA THR A 9 22.86 59.88 -8.10
C THR A 9 24.18 60.44 -8.68
N THR A 10 24.56 60.29 -9.96
CA THR A 10 23.86 60.44 -11.25
C THR A 10 24.68 59.85 -12.42
N MET A 11 23.99 59.51 -13.52
CA MET A 11 24.50 59.26 -14.87
C MET A 11 25.61 60.21 -15.35
N ARG A 12 26.53 59.70 -16.18
CA ARG A 12 26.94 60.24 -17.50
C ARG A 12 27.98 59.34 -18.17
N SER A 13 27.65 58.82 -19.36
CA SER A 13 28.60 58.35 -20.38
C SER A 13 29.28 59.57 -21.04
N PRO A 14 30.51 59.49 -21.60
CA PRO A 14 30.65 59.08 -23.00
C PRO A 14 31.93 58.31 -23.38
N VAL A 15 31.78 57.44 -24.38
CA VAL A 15 32.64 57.29 -25.57
C VAL A 15 34.16 57.09 -25.37
N THR A 16 34.63 55.85 -25.59
CA THR A 16 35.70 55.63 -26.57
C THR A 16 35.48 54.33 -27.33
N LEU A 17 35.32 54.51 -28.64
CA LEU A 17 35.14 53.55 -29.70
C LEU A 17 36.47 52.83 -29.96
N LEU A 18 36.50 51.48 -29.99
CA LEU A 18 37.46 50.78 -30.82
C LEU A 18 36.73 49.73 -31.65
N LEU A 19 36.54 50.09 -32.91
CA LEU A 19 36.10 49.23 -34.00
C LEU A 19 37.11 48.10 -34.22
N LEU A 20 36.62 46.87 -34.27
CA LEU A 20 37.19 45.82 -35.10
C LEU A 20 36.03 45.10 -35.80
N THR A 21 35.85 45.51 -37.05
CA THR A 21 35.02 44.91 -38.10
C THR A 21 35.41 43.44 -38.29
N LEU A 22 34.50 42.50 -38.03
CA LEU A 22 33.59 41.88 -39.00
C LEU A 22 34.27 41.24 -40.21
N SER A 23 34.30 39.90 -40.21
CA SER A 23 34.15 39.10 -41.43
C SER A 23 32.92 38.21 -41.21
N PHE A 24 31.84 38.54 -41.91
CA PHE A 24 30.61 37.76 -41.99
C PHE A 24 30.84 36.50 -42.83
N ILE A 25 30.38 35.36 -42.34
CA ILE A 25 29.81 34.31 -43.19
C ILE A 25 28.35 34.16 -42.76
N PHE A 26 27.45 34.43 -43.69
CA PHE A 26 26.02 34.17 -43.56
C PHE A 26 25.76 32.66 -43.48
N SER A 27 24.94 32.20 -42.54
CA SER A 27 23.77 31.37 -42.88
C SER A 27 22.84 31.20 -41.68
N ASN A 28 21.59 31.60 -41.90
CA ASN A 28 20.33 31.22 -41.26
C ASN A 28 20.30 30.86 -39.77
N GLY A 29 19.53 31.66 -39.03
CA GLY A 29 19.00 31.26 -37.75
C GLY A 29 18.04 30.09 -37.90
N GLU A 30 18.27 29.07 -37.09
CA GLU A 30 17.19 28.31 -36.45
C GLU A 30 17.32 28.61 -34.95
N GLU A 31 16.25 29.16 -34.37
CA GLU A 31 16.06 29.16 -32.94
C GLU A 31 16.14 27.71 -32.47
N GLU A 32 17.23 27.36 -31.80
CA GLU A 32 17.38 26.10 -31.10
C GLU A 32 16.41 26.14 -29.91
N ALA A 33 15.17 25.74 -30.20
CA ALA A 33 14.20 25.38 -29.18
C ALA A 33 14.86 24.29 -28.34
N THR A 34 15.34 24.68 -27.17
CA THR A 34 15.84 23.78 -26.14
C THR A 34 14.62 23.03 -25.60
N THR A 35 14.16 22.03 -26.34
CA THR A 35 13.38 20.94 -25.77
C THR A 35 14.30 20.27 -24.77
N ALA A 36 14.12 20.59 -23.49
CA ALA A 36 14.58 19.74 -22.42
C ALA A 36 13.86 18.39 -22.58
N THR A 37 14.40 17.52 -23.43
CA THR A 37 14.08 16.09 -23.38
C THR A 37 14.57 15.62 -22.03
N THR A 38 13.64 15.42 -21.10
CA THR A 38 13.88 14.65 -19.88
C THR A 38 14.50 13.33 -20.33
N GLU A 39 15.82 13.17 -20.18
CA GLU A 39 16.51 11.93 -20.51
C GLU A 39 15.93 10.83 -19.61
N VAL A 40 15.03 10.03 -20.16
CA VAL A 40 14.49 8.88 -19.46
C VAL A 40 15.63 7.89 -19.31
N SER A 41 15.94 7.50 -18.07
CA SER A 41 16.96 6.51 -17.77
C SER A 41 16.75 5.23 -18.60
N PRO A 42 17.80 4.54 -19.05
CA PRO A 42 17.64 3.29 -19.79
C PRO A 42 16.92 2.25 -18.92
N GLU A 43 16.24 1.33 -19.58
CA GLU A 43 15.48 0.32 -18.88
C GLU A 43 16.38 -0.62 -18.08
N SER A 44 16.04 -0.83 -16.81
CA SER A 44 16.83 -1.63 -15.88
C SER A 44 16.68 -3.13 -16.16
N PRO A 45 17.72 -3.96 -15.97
CA PRO A 45 17.64 -5.43 -16.09
C PRO A 45 16.86 -6.09 -14.94
N TRP A 46 16.24 -5.30 -14.06
CA TRP A 46 15.41 -5.78 -12.97
C TRP A 46 14.25 -4.82 -12.70
N GLY A 47 13.21 -5.35 -12.06
CA GLY A 47 12.07 -4.56 -11.66
C GLY A 47 11.18 -5.30 -10.68
N ARG A 48 9.94 -4.81 -10.56
CA ARG A 48 8.93 -5.38 -9.68
C ARG A 48 7.59 -5.50 -10.40
N ILE A 49 6.89 -6.60 -10.14
CA ILE A 49 5.50 -6.80 -10.53
C ILE A 49 4.63 -6.28 -9.40
N TYR A 50 3.84 -5.26 -9.70
CA TYR A 50 2.87 -4.68 -8.78
C TYR A 50 1.48 -5.17 -9.16
N LEU A 51 0.93 -6.05 -8.33
CA LEU A 51 -0.37 -6.66 -8.58
C LEU A 51 -1.48 -5.75 -8.04
N ARG A 52 -2.59 -5.68 -8.79
CA ARG A 52 -3.81 -5.03 -8.31
C ARG A 52 -4.33 -5.77 -7.08
N ASN A 53 -4.53 -5.04 -5.99
CA ASN A 53 -4.85 -5.56 -4.66
C ASN A 53 -3.80 -6.54 -4.12
N GLY A 54 -2.58 -6.55 -4.67
CA GLY A 54 -1.46 -7.30 -4.11
C GLY A 54 -0.99 -6.69 -2.80
N LEU A 55 -0.51 -7.52 -1.87
CA LEU A 55 0.06 -7.04 -0.59
C LEU A 55 1.54 -6.70 -0.71
N ALA A 56 2.28 -7.40 -1.57
CA ALA A 56 3.71 -7.19 -1.78
C ALA A 56 4.09 -7.28 -3.26
N PRO A 57 5.07 -6.48 -3.70
CA PRO A 57 5.59 -6.60 -5.06
C PRO A 57 6.44 -7.85 -5.24
N ILE A 58 6.41 -8.42 -6.45
CA ILE A 58 7.24 -9.56 -6.84
C ILE A 58 8.46 -9.06 -7.61
N GLN A 59 9.66 -9.30 -7.11
CA GLN A 59 10.87 -8.94 -7.86
C GLN A 59 11.02 -9.84 -9.09
N TYR A 60 11.32 -9.24 -10.23
CA TYR A 60 11.70 -9.95 -11.46
C TYR A 60 13.08 -9.50 -11.96
N LEU A 61 13.74 -10.39 -12.70
CA LEU A 61 14.90 -10.08 -13.52
C LEU A 61 14.49 -10.16 -14.98
N ARG A 62 14.88 -9.18 -15.79
CA ARG A 62 14.57 -9.13 -17.22
C ARG A 62 15.71 -9.76 -18.01
N ASP A 63 15.34 -10.42 -19.10
CA ASP A 63 16.29 -10.92 -20.08
C ASP A 63 16.94 -9.76 -20.86
N ASP A 64 18.12 -10.00 -21.43
CA ASP A 64 18.88 -9.01 -22.21
C ASP A 64 18.42 -8.91 -23.68
N PHE A 65 17.38 -9.65 -24.04
CA PHE A 65 16.75 -9.65 -25.36
C PHE A 65 15.26 -9.29 -25.29
N GLY A 66 14.65 -9.18 -26.47
CA GLY A 66 13.23 -8.91 -26.63
C GLY A 66 12.90 -7.43 -26.69
N GLY A 67 11.61 -7.13 -26.81
CA GLY A 67 11.10 -5.76 -26.80
C GLY A 67 11.03 -5.12 -25.39
N PRO A 68 10.54 -3.88 -25.30
CA PRO A 68 10.41 -3.15 -24.03
C PRO A 68 9.39 -3.82 -23.09
N MET A 69 9.49 -3.58 -21.78
CA MET A 69 8.46 -4.05 -20.85
C MET A 69 7.11 -3.40 -21.12
N THR A 70 6.04 -4.11 -20.75
CA THR A 70 4.66 -3.65 -20.93
C THR A 70 4.41 -2.36 -20.14
N SER A 71 4.05 -1.28 -20.82
CA SER A 71 3.78 0.02 -20.20
C SER A 71 2.41 0.11 -19.51
N ARG A 72 1.57 -0.92 -19.62
CA ARG A 72 0.21 -0.95 -19.07
C ARG A 72 0.03 -2.12 -18.10
N GLU A 73 -1.05 -2.07 -17.34
CA GLU A 73 -1.52 -3.21 -16.58
C GLU A 73 -1.98 -4.33 -17.53
N VAL A 74 -1.62 -5.56 -17.18
CA VAL A 74 -1.83 -6.78 -17.96
C VAL A 74 -2.37 -7.88 -17.05
N SER A 75 -3.13 -8.81 -17.61
CA SER A 75 -3.56 -10.00 -16.87
C SER A 75 -2.52 -11.11 -16.98
N LEU A 76 -2.30 -11.86 -15.90
CA LEU A 76 -1.39 -13.00 -15.91
C LEU A 76 -2.19 -14.26 -16.29
N TYR A 77 -1.79 -14.92 -17.37
CA TYR A 77 -2.43 -16.16 -17.83
C TYR A 77 -1.58 -17.37 -17.45
N PHE A 78 -2.19 -18.28 -16.70
CA PHE A 78 -1.61 -19.56 -16.33
C PHE A 78 -2.20 -20.65 -17.23
N PRO A 79 -1.38 -21.38 -18.00
CA PRO A 79 -1.84 -22.54 -18.76
C PRO A 79 -2.61 -23.53 -17.88
N LYS A 80 -3.72 -24.09 -18.40
CA LYS A 80 -4.65 -24.94 -17.64
C LYS A 80 -4.15 -26.38 -17.42
N ARG A 81 -3.02 -26.75 -18.03
CA ARG A 81 -2.44 -28.10 -17.93
C ARG A 81 -1.83 -28.33 -16.53
N ARG A 82 -1.76 -29.60 -16.09
CA ARG A 82 -1.31 -29.98 -14.73
C ARG A 82 0.18 -30.32 -14.59
N GLU A 83 0.93 -30.45 -15.69
CA GLU A 83 2.34 -30.89 -15.66
C GLU A 83 3.33 -29.73 -15.75
N ASN A 84 4.20 -29.57 -14.75
CA ASN A 84 5.11 -28.42 -14.49
C ASN A 84 6.20 -28.11 -15.55
N ARG A 85 5.94 -28.23 -16.86
CA ARG A 85 6.92 -27.95 -17.93
C ARG A 85 6.26 -27.26 -19.12
N PHE A 86 5.68 -26.09 -18.88
CA PHE A 86 5.02 -25.29 -19.91
C PHE A 86 5.99 -24.40 -20.68
N GLY A 87 5.59 -24.01 -21.90
CA GLY A 87 6.26 -23.01 -22.72
C GLY A 87 7.28 -23.53 -23.73
N CYS A 88 7.48 -24.84 -23.88
CA CYS A 88 8.33 -25.38 -24.96
C CYS A 88 7.57 -25.73 -26.23
N GLU A 89 6.24 -25.64 -26.18
CA GLU A 89 5.30 -25.87 -27.28
C GLU A 89 4.21 -24.81 -27.22
N LEU A 90 3.51 -24.60 -28.34
CA LEU A 90 2.30 -23.79 -28.37
C LEU A 90 1.25 -24.37 -27.41
N LEU A 91 0.45 -23.49 -26.82
CA LEU A 91 -0.70 -23.91 -26.02
C LEU A 91 -1.71 -24.65 -26.91
N PRO A 92 -2.57 -25.52 -26.32
CA PRO A 92 -3.74 -26.04 -27.04
C PRO A 92 -4.49 -24.92 -27.75
N GLU A 93 -5.05 -25.19 -28.93
CA GLU A 93 -5.72 -24.19 -29.77
C GLU A 93 -6.72 -23.33 -28.98
N SER A 94 -7.53 -23.96 -28.12
CA SER A 94 -8.50 -23.24 -27.26
C SER A 94 -7.84 -22.21 -26.32
N GLU A 95 -6.70 -22.54 -25.72
CA GLU A 95 -5.96 -21.63 -24.84
C GLU A 95 -5.16 -20.60 -25.64
N SER A 96 -4.57 -21.00 -26.78
CA SER A 96 -3.84 -20.09 -27.67
C SER A 96 -4.77 -19.00 -28.22
N MET A 97 -6.00 -19.36 -28.60
CA MET A 97 -7.02 -18.40 -29.02
C MET A 97 -7.43 -17.44 -27.89
N GLU A 98 -7.46 -17.88 -26.63
CA GLU A 98 -7.73 -17.00 -25.48
C GLU A 98 -6.61 -15.95 -25.32
N VAL A 99 -5.35 -16.36 -25.47
CA VAL A 99 -4.19 -15.44 -25.40
C VAL A 99 -4.19 -14.48 -26.59
N GLU A 100 -4.43 -14.98 -27.80
CA GLU A 100 -4.47 -14.18 -29.02
C GLU A 100 -5.62 -13.16 -28.99
N ALA A 101 -6.82 -13.57 -28.56
CA ALA A 101 -7.99 -12.71 -28.41
C ALA A 101 -7.78 -11.59 -27.37
N ALA A 102 -6.85 -11.78 -26.42
CA ALA A 102 -6.47 -10.75 -25.46
C ALA A 102 -5.63 -9.63 -26.08
N ASN A 103 -5.23 -9.73 -27.36
CA ASN A 103 -4.58 -8.66 -28.13
C ASN A 103 -3.46 -7.95 -27.35
N ARG A 104 -2.40 -8.70 -27.01
CA ARG A 104 -1.24 -8.20 -26.26
C ARG A 104 -1.58 -7.63 -24.88
N SER A 105 -2.67 -8.07 -24.23
CA SER A 105 -3.02 -7.67 -22.85
C SER A 105 -2.77 -8.74 -21.79
N VAL A 106 -2.21 -9.88 -22.20
CA VAL A 106 -1.93 -11.04 -21.34
C VAL A 106 -0.43 -11.28 -21.25
N VAL A 107 0.09 -11.49 -20.05
CA VAL A 107 1.42 -12.06 -19.84
C VAL A 107 1.28 -13.55 -19.67
N LEU A 108 1.93 -14.32 -20.53
CA LEU A 108 1.93 -15.77 -20.43
C LEU A 108 2.90 -16.19 -19.32
N VAL A 109 2.39 -16.94 -18.34
CA VAL A 109 3.19 -17.44 -17.21
C VAL A 109 3.56 -18.90 -17.47
N VAL A 110 4.85 -19.21 -17.48
CA VAL A 110 5.37 -20.56 -17.74
C VAL A 110 6.44 -20.94 -16.73
N ASP A 111 6.68 -22.24 -16.56
CA ASP A 111 7.80 -22.72 -15.76
C ASP A 111 9.09 -22.76 -16.60
N ARG A 112 10.22 -22.50 -15.94
CA ARG A 112 11.54 -22.79 -16.51
C ARG A 112 11.64 -24.31 -16.72
N GLY A 113 12.02 -24.71 -17.93
CA GLY A 113 12.00 -26.11 -18.35
C GLY A 113 13.22 -26.45 -19.20
N GLU A 114 13.03 -27.39 -20.13
CA GLU A 114 14.12 -28.01 -20.90
C GLU A 114 14.50 -27.23 -22.17
N CYS A 115 13.60 -26.39 -22.69
CA CYS A 115 13.87 -25.50 -23.81
C CYS A 115 14.43 -24.14 -23.34
N THR A 116 15.01 -23.39 -24.27
CA THR A 116 15.65 -22.10 -24.00
C THR A 116 14.64 -20.99 -23.75
N PHE A 117 15.10 -19.85 -23.19
CA PHE A 117 14.24 -18.71 -22.86
C PHE A 117 13.72 -18.00 -24.12
N GLU A 118 14.56 -17.90 -25.13
CA GLU A 118 14.25 -17.33 -26.44
C GLU A 118 13.17 -18.15 -27.13
N HIS A 119 13.28 -19.49 -27.09
CA HIS A 119 12.25 -20.37 -27.64
C HIS A 119 10.90 -20.18 -26.93
N LYS A 120 10.88 -20.07 -25.60
CA LYS A 120 9.66 -19.77 -24.83
C LYS A 120 9.08 -18.40 -25.22
N ALA A 121 9.94 -17.39 -25.35
CA ALA A 121 9.53 -16.03 -25.66
C ALA A 121 9.02 -15.91 -27.09
N LEU A 122 9.64 -16.60 -28.06
CA LEU A 122 9.17 -16.72 -29.43
C LEU A 122 7.77 -17.34 -29.49
N LEU A 123 7.55 -18.46 -28.79
CA LEU A 123 6.24 -19.11 -28.74
C LEU A 123 5.18 -18.20 -28.10
N ALA A 124 5.52 -17.51 -27.01
CA ALA A 124 4.62 -16.55 -26.36
C ALA A 124 4.29 -15.36 -27.29
N ASP A 125 5.27 -14.87 -28.04
CA ASP A 125 5.09 -13.80 -29.01
C ASP A 125 4.16 -14.22 -30.16
N GLN A 126 4.37 -15.43 -30.70
CA GLN A 126 3.49 -16.03 -31.72
C GLN A 126 2.05 -16.20 -31.25
N MET A 127 1.84 -16.47 -29.96
CA MET A 127 0.51 -16.58 -29.35
C MET A 127 -0.15 -15.21 -29.06
N GLY A 128 0.53 -14.09 -29.36
CA GLY A 128 -0.01 -12.75 -29.13
C GLY A 128 0.06 -12.28 -27.68
N ALA A 129 0.94 -12.86 -26.86
CA ALA A 129 1.18 -12.39 -25.50
C ALA A 129 1.83 -10.99 -25.48
N ALA A 130 1.61 -10.25 -24.39
CA ALA A 130 2.22 -8.95 -24.11
C ALA A 130 3.67 -9.08 -23.64
N ALA A 131 3.94 -10.11 -22.85
CA ALA A 131 5.25 -10.47 -22.32
C ALA A 131 5.25 -11.95 -21.91
N LEU A 132 6.44 -12.46 -21.60
CA LEU A 132 6.66 -13.77 -21.00
C LEU A 132 7.11 -13.60 -19.54
N LEU A 133 6.47 -14.32 -18.63
CA LEU A 133 6.89 -14.47 -17.24
C LEU A 133 7.31 -15.92 -16.98
N VAL A 134 8.60 -16.14 -16.70
CA VAL A 134 9.15 -17.46 -16.40
C VAL A 134 9.31 -17.65 -14.89
N VAL A 135 8.78 -18.75 -14.36
CA VAL A 135 8.95 -19.15 -12.97
C VAL A 135 10.16 -20.07 -12.85
N SER A 136 11.15 -19.67 -12.03
CA SER A 136 12.32 -20.50 -11.73
C SER A 136 11.92 -21.76 -10.92
N PRO A 137 12.59 -22.91 -11.08
CA PRO A 137 12.37 -24.10 -10.23
C PRO A 137 12.93 -23.92 -8.82
N THR A 138 13.72 -22.87 -8.59
CA THR A 138 14.33 -22.52 -7.30
C THR A 138 14.09 -21.06 -6.97
N ASP A 139 14.34 -20.68 -5.72
CA ASP A 139 14.27 -19.27 -5.33
C ASP A 139 15.53 -18.50 -5.72
N ASP A 140 16.62 -19.17 -6.09
CA ASP A 140 17.81 -18.53 -6.64
C ASP A 140 17.57 -18.14 -8.10
N VAL A 141 17.44 -16.84 -8.35
CA VAL A 141 17.13 -16.29 -9.67
C VAL A 141 18.26 -15.37 -10.11
N SER A 142 18.76 -15.64 -11.32
CA SER A 142 19.69 -14.79 -12.06
C SER A 142 19.04 -14.43 -13.39
N ALA A 143 19.38 -13.26 -13.93
CA ALA A 143 18.93 -12.89 -15.27
C ALA A 143 19.40 -13.98 -16.25
N PRO A 144 18.49 -14.56 -17.04
CA PRO A 144 18.86 -15.40 -18.17
C PRO A 144 19.86 -14.72 -19.08
N VAL A 145 20.82 -15.50 -19.58
CA VAL A 145 21.74 -15.05 -20.64
C VAL A 145 21.27 -15.70 -21.92
N ALA A 146 20.90 -14.91 -22.91
CA ALA A 146 20.46 -15.44 -24.18
C ALA A 146 21.63 -15.88 -25.07
N ALA A 147 21.40 -16.95 -25.82
CA ALA A 147 22.20 -17.41 -26.93
C ALA A 147 21.41 -17.26 -28.24
N LEU A 148 20.95 -16.03 -28.53
CA LEU A 148 20.23 -15.73 -29.77
C LEU A 148 21.10 -16.07 -30.99
N LYS A 149 20.53 -16.81 -31.94
CA LYS A 149 21.02 -16.86 -33.32
C LYS A 149 20.39 -15.67 -34.06
N ASN A 150 21.20 -14.96 -34.83
CA ASN A 150 20.97 -13.58 -35.30
C ASN A 150 19.70 -13.27 -36.14
N ASP A 151 18.73 -14.16 -36.30
CA ASP A 151 17.63 -14.00 -37.26
C ASP A 151 16.20 -14.07 -36.68
N GLU A 152 16.00 -14.35 -35.38
CA GLU A 152 14.66 -14.39 -34.76
C GLU A 152 14.39 -13.15 -33.91
N GLU A 153 13.58 -12.22 -34.45
CA GLU A 153 13.16 -11.01 -33.74
C GLU A 153 12.03 -11.33 -32.75
N ILE A 154 12.34 -11.29 -31.46
CA ILE A 154 11.35 -11.42 -30.37
C ILE A 154 10.91 -10.00 -29.97
N SER A 155 9.63 -9.70 -30.14
CA SER A 155 9.08 -8.35 -29.94
C SER A 155 8.60 -8.07 -28.51
N ILE A 156 8.49 -9.11 -27.68
CA ILE A 156 8.03 -9.01 -26.30
C ILE A 156 9.18 -9.07 -25.30
N ALA A 157 8.98 -8.46 -24.14
CA ALA A 157 9.90 -8.67 -23.03
C ALA A 157 9.71 -10.05 -22.40
N SER A 158 10.81 -10.62 -21.91
CA SER A 158 10.83 -11.84 -21.11
C SER A 158 11.47 -11.56 -19.75
N VAL A 159 10.86 -12.06 -18.69
CA VAL A 159 11.34 -11.88 -17.32
C VAL A 159 11.25 -13.17 -16.52
N MET A 160 12.09 -13.30 -15.50
CA MET A 160 12.09 -14.41 -14.56
C MET A 160 11.78 -13.97 -13.13
N ILE A 161 10.99 -14.79 -12.43
CA ILE A 161 10.72 -14.67 -10.98
C ILE A 161 11.12 -15.94 -10.22
N ARG A 162 11.20 -15.80 -8.89
CA ARG A 162 11.51 -16.89 -7.96
C ARG A 162 10.37 -17.91 -7.93
N ARG A 163 10.69 -19.18 -7.63
CA ARG A 163 9.70 -20.26 -7.48
C ARG A 163 8.55 -19.86 -6.55
N THR A 164 8.88 -19.40 -5.34
CA THR A 164 7.88 -19.02 -4.32
C THR A 164 6.94 -17.93 -4.80
N GLY A 165 7.42 -16.94 -5.56
CA GLY A 165 6.58 -15.92 -6.18
C GLY A 165 5.65 -16.49 -7.24
N GLY A 166 6.13 -17.45 -8.05
CA GLY A 166 5.30 -18.15 -9.03
C GLY A 166 4.23 -19.04 -8.38
N ASP A 167 4.57 -19.75 -7.31
CA ASP A 167 3.64 -20.58 -6.54
C ASP A 167 2.52 -19.73 -5.90
N MET A 168 2.87 -18.58 -5.33
CA MET A 168 1.91 -17.61 -4.82
C MET A 168 0.94 -17.14 -5.91
N LEU A 169 1.46 -16.77 -7.09
CA LEU A 169 0.62 -16.32 -8.20
C LEU A 169 -0.28 -17.45 -8.72
N ARG A 170 0.21 -18.69 -8.79
CA ARG A 170 -0.57 -19.85 -9.24
C ARG A 170 -1.76 -20.09 -8.32
N ILE A 171 -1.54 -20.07 -7.00
CA ILE A 171 -2.62 -20.22 -5.99
C ILE A 171 -3.61 -19.06 -6.08
N ALA A 172 -3.13 -17.82 -6.25
CA ALA A 172 -4.02 -16.66 -6.42
C ALA A 172 -4.86 -16.76 -7.71
N ALA A 173 -4.29 -17.29 -8.79
CA ALA A 173 -4.95 -17.42 -10.09
C ALA A 173 -6.10 -18.44 -10.07
N GLU A 174 -6.07 -19.42 -9.16
CA GLU A 174 -7.18 -20.35 -8.91
C GLU A 174 -8.40 -19.66 -8.30
N GLN A 175 -8.21 -18.52 -7.63
CA GLN A 175 -9.27 -17.79 -6.92
C GLN A 175 -9.80 -16.58 -7.70
N THR A 176 -8.91 -15.89 -8.43
CA THR A 176 -9.24 -14.67 -9.17
C THR A 176 -8.31 -14.48 -10.35
N THR A 177 -8.78 -13.81 -11.40
CA THR A 177 -7.88 -13.28 -12.43
C THR A 177 -6.93 -12.26 -11.79
N ILE A 178 -5.64 -12.42 -12.05
CA ILE A 178 -4.59 -11.55 -11.54
C ILE A 178 -4.27 -10.50 -12.58
N TYR A 179 -4.27 -9.24 -12.15
CA TYR A 179 -3.84 -8.09 -12.93
C TYR A 179 -2.62 -7.47 -12.27
N GLY A 180 -1.69 -6.99 -13.06
CA GLY A 180 -0.51 -6.31 -12.54
C GLY A 180 0.24 -5.52 -13.60
N ARG A 181 1.14 -4.65 -13.16
CA ARG A 181 2.07 -3.90 -14.02
C ARG A 181 3.49 -4.31 -13.67
N PHE A 182 4.30 -4.52 -14.71
CA PHE A 182 5.71 -4.83 -14.58
C PHE A 182 6.49 -3.52 -14.69
N ILE A 183 7.09 -3.09 -13.60
CA ILE A 183 7.71 -1.77 -13.49
C ILE A 183 9.22 -1.94 -13.32
N PRO A 184 10.03 -1.54 -14.33
CA PRO A 184 11.48 -1.48 -14.21
C PRO A 184 11.88 -0.51 -13.10
N MET A 185 12.86 -0.91 -12.29
CA MET A 185 13.30 -0.11 -11.15
C MET A 185 14.72 0.40 -11.35
N THR A 186 14.93 1.70 -11.18
CA THR A 186 16.25 2.34 -11.25
C THR A 186 16.69 2.72 -9.84
N CYS A 187 17.90 2.31 -9.44
CA CYS A 187 18.46 2.69 -8.13
C CYS A 187 19.56 3.73 -8.26
N GLU A 188 19.45 4.80 -7.49
CA GLU A 188 20.52 5.75 -7.24
C GLU A 188 21.32 5.30 -6.01
N ARG A 189 22.63 5.55 -5.96
CA ARG A 189 23.50 5.08 -4.86
C ARG A 189 23.69 6.09 -3.73
N LYS A 190 23.20 7.33 -3.86
CA LYS A 190 23.45 8.42 -2.89
C LYS A 190 22.21 9.34 -2.72
N PRO A 191 21.28 9.03 -1.80
CA PRO A 191 21.16 7.81 -0.98
C PRO A 191 20.76 6.58 -1.83
N TYR A 192 20.94 5.37 -1.29
CA TYR A 192 20.47 4.16 -1.96
C TYR A 192 18.94 4.14 -2.01
N THR A 193 18.37 4.55 -3.13
CA THR A 193 16.92 4.63 -3.34
C THR A 193 16.59 4.10 -4.72
N CYS A 194 15.55 3.28 -4.81
CA CYS A 194 15.10 2.70 -6.06
C CYS A 194 13.71 3.22 -6.38
N LYS A 195 13.52 3.74 -7.58
CA LYS A 195 12.29 4.38 -8.03
C LYS A 195 11.87 3.86 -9.42
N PRO A 196 10.58 3.95 -9.75
CA PRO A 196 10.12 3.77 -11.13
C PRO A 196 10.75 4.81 -12.07
N ARG A 197 10.62 4.60 -13.38
CA ARG A 197 11.16 5.51 -14.41
C ARG A 197 10.20 6.64 -14.71
N TYR A 198 8.90 6.36 -14.64
CA TYR A 198 7.85 7.31 -15.00
C TYR A 198 6.92 7.63 -13.83
N ALA A 199 6.31 8.83 -13.85
CA ALA A 199 5.40 9.26 -12.79
C ALA A 199 4.11 8.42 -12.74
N ASP A 200 3.60 7.97 -13.88
CA ASP A 200 2.41 7.11 -13.94
C ASP A 200 2.67 5.70 -13.39
N GLU A 201 3.92 5.25 -13.39
CA GLU A 201 4.33 4.03 -12.69
C GLU A 201 4.33 4.25 -11.16
N GLU A 202 4.77 5.43 -10.68
CA GLU A 202 4.69 5.82 -9.27
C GLU A 202 3.24 5.87 -8.80
N ASP A 203 2.36 6.54 -9.55
CA ASP A 203 0.91 6.60 -9.28
C ASP A 203 0.28 5.19 -9.22
N TYR A 204 0.70 4.30 -10.13
CA TYR A 204 0.25 2.91 -10.12
C TYR A 204 0.73 2.16 -8.87
N ILE A 205 1.99 2.33 -8.46
CA ILE A 205 2.54 1.70 -7.25
C ILE A 205 1.75 2.12 -6.01
N GLU A 206 1.41 3.40 -5.88
CA GLU A 206 0.69 3.95 -4.72
C GLU A 206 -0.78 3.47 -4.64
N SER A 207 -1.41 3.28 -5.80
CA SER A 207 -2.84 2.94 -5.90
C SER A 207 -3.13 1.44 -6.03
N ALA A 208 -2.27 0.66 -6.67
CA ALA A 208 -2.56 -0.75 -7.00
C ALA A 208 -2.35 -1.71 -5.82
N ILE A 209 -1.37 -1.46 -4.95
CA ILE A 209 -1.08 -2.30 -3.78
C ILE A 209 -2.17 -2.09 -2.73
N ALA A 210 -2.70 -3.17 -2.15
CA ALA A 210 -3.57 -3.07 -0.99
C ALA A 210 -2.72 -2.80 0.27
N ARG A 211 -2.81 -1.59 0.83
CA ARG A 211 -2.17 -1.21 2.10
C ARG A 211 -3.15 -1.26 3.27
N SER A 212 -4.44 -1.10 3.00
CA SER A 212 -5.50 -1.09 4.01
C SER A 212 -6.88 -1.19 3.38
N GLY A 213 -7.91 -1.28 4.22
CA GLY A 213 -9.29 -1.32 3.76
C GLY A 213 -10.29 -1.57 4.88
N VAL A 214 -11.49 -1.99 4.49
CA VAL A 214 -12.60 -2.29 5.39
C VAL A 214 -12.93 -3.78 5.39
N VAL A 215 -13.30 -4.29 6.56
CA VAL A 215 -13.83 -5.63 6.75
C VAL A 215 -15.36 -5.54 6.76
N LEU A 216 -16.01 -6.24 5.84
CA LEU A 216 -17.45 -6.23 5.65
C LEU A 216 -18.03 -7.59 6.02
N SER A 217 -19.07 -7.63 6.86
CA SER A 217 -19.93 -8.79 7.03
C SER A 217 -20.96 -8.82 5.91
N VAL A 218 -21.16 -9.99 5.30
CA VAL A 218 -22.03 -10.16 4.13
C VAL A 218 -22.98 -11.33 4.37
N ASP A 219 -24.28 -11.08 4.38
CA ASP A 219 -25.27 -12.15 4.60
C ASP A 219 -25.55 -12.95 3.32
N LYS A 220 -25.52 -12.27 2.16
CA LYS A 220 -25.83 -12.87 0.85
C LYS A 220 -24.84 -12.46 -0.23
N LYS A 221 -24.63 -13.33 -1.21
CA LYS A 221 -23.76 -13.04 -2.36
C LYS A 221 -24.33 -11.85 -3.15
N GLY A 222 -23.57 -10.76 -3.23
CA GLY A 222 -23.98 -9.51 -3.90
C GLY A 222 -24.45 -8.38 -2.97
N ASP A 223 -24.45 -8.60 -1.66
CA ASP A 223 -24.71 -7.56 -0.65
C ASP A 223 -23.49 -6.61 -0.50
N ASP A 224 -23.78 -5.31 -0.33
CA ASP A 224 -22.80 -4.26 -0.09
C ASP A 224 -22.09 -4.47 1.25
N GLY A 225 -22.74 -5.21 2.16
CA GLY A 225 -22.18 -5.67 3.43
C GLY A 225 -22.16 -4.59 4.49
N THR A 226 -22.16 -5.03 5.76
CA THR A 226 -22.05 -4.13 6.91
C THR A 226 -20.61 -4.04 7.37
N GLN A 227 -20.07 -2.83 7.52
CA GLN A 227 -18.71 -2.63 8.01
C GLN A 227 -18.58 -3.09 9.47
N VAL A 228 -17.62 -3.99 9.72
CA VAL A 228 -17.29 -4.53 11.05
C VAL A 228 -16.07 -3.83 11.64
N GLY A 229 -15.18 -3.33 10.77
CA GLY A 229 -13.97 -2.61 11.16
C GLY A 229 -13.08 -2.29 9.97
N THR A 230 -11.87 -1.81 10.25
CA THR A 230 -10.83 -1.53 9.26
C THR A 230 -9.66 -2.50 9.41
N PHE A 231 -8.86 -2.63 8.35
CA PHE A 231 -7.64 -3.43 8.38
C PHE A 231 -6.45 -2.67 7.78
N LEU A 232 -5.25 -2.99 8.27
CA LEU A 232 -3.99 -2.74 7.58
C LEU A 232 -3.51 -4.03 6.93
N ALA A 233 -3.10 -3.97 5.68
CA ALA A 233 -2.53 -5.12 5.00
C ALA A 233 -1.05 -5.30 5.41
N ALA A 234 -0.57 -6.53 5.47
CA ALA A 234 0.84 -6.78 5.70
C ALA A 234 1.67 -6.46 4.44
N THR A 235 2.96 -6.21 4.62
CA THR A 235 3.91 -6.01 3.51
C THR A 235 4.39 -7.31 2.86
N TYR A 236 3.64 -8.39 3.07
CA TYR A 236 3.84 -9.74 2.54
C TYR A 236 2.50 -10.47 2.41
N GLY A 237 2.49 -11.58 1.68
CA GLY A 237 1.28 -12.32 1.34
C GLY A 237 0.83 -12.06 -0.10
N SER A 238 -0.30 -12.66 -0.44
CA SER A 238 -0.80 -12.73 -1.83
C SER A 238 -1.78 -11.60 -2.19
N VAL A 239 -2.49 -11.75 -3.30
CA VAL A 239 -3.52 -10.81 -3.78
C VAL A 239 -4.77 -10.92 -2.92
N LEU A 240 -5.27 -9.79 -2.42
CA LEU A 240 -6.50 -9.73 -1.64
C LEU A 240 -7.75 -9.87 -2.54
N PRO A 241 -8.55 -10.94 -2.41
CA PRO A 241 -9.77 -11.10 -3.19
C PRO A 241 -10.87 -10.17 -2.66
N THR A 242 -11.26 -9.17 -3.45
CA THR A 242 -12.22 -8.13 -3.00
C THR A 242 -13.69 -8.45 -3.31
N LYS A 243 -13.95 -9.39 -4.22
CA LYS A 243 -15.31 -9.75 -4.67
C LYS A 243 -15.85 -11.03 -4.04
N MET A 244 -14.98 -11.87 -3.49
CA MET A 244 -15.34 -13.18 -2.96
C MET A 244 -15.54 -13.10 -1.43
N PRO A 245 -16.69 -13.53 -0.88
CA PRO A 245 -16.86 -13.64 0.56
C PRO A 245 -16.29 -14.98 1.08
N PHE A 246 -15.67 -14.94 2.24
CA PHE A 246 -15.06 -16.09 2.93
C PHE A 246 -15.75 -16.36 4.25
N LEU A 247 -15.91 -17.63 4.64
CA LEU A 247 -16.42 -17.95 5.98
C LEU A 247 -15.38 -17.62 7.05
N LEU A 248 -15.82 -17.09 8.18
CA LEU A 248 -14.96 -16.88 9.35
C LEU A 248 -14.84 -18.19 10.15
N ALA A 249 -13.60 -18.63 10.39
CA ALA A 249 -13.32 -19.76 11.28
C ALA A 249 -13.39 -19.33 12.76
N ALA A 250 -13.41 -20.31 13.66
CA ALA A 250 -13.22 -20.03 15.08
C ALA A 250 -11.83 -19.38 15.31
N PRO A 251 -11.73 -18.36 16.18
CA PRO A 251 -10.46 -17.72 16.46
C PRO A 251 -9.50 -18.70 17.13
N LEU A 252 -8.24 -18.67 16.71
CA LEU A 252 -7.17 -19.42 17.34
C LEU A 252 -6.54 -18.62 18.46
N ASP A 253 -6.24 -19.26 19.58
CA ASP A 253 -5.36 -18.68 20.59
C ASP A 253 -3.89 -18.74 20.14
N GLY A 254 -2.99 -18.13 20.94
CA GLY A 254 -1.57 -18.10 20.61
C GLY A 254 -0.92 -19.48 20.53
N ILE A 255 -1.29 -20.41 21.42
CA ILE A 255 -0.72 -21.76 21.48
C ILE A 255 -1.18 -22.57 20.27
N GLN A 256 -2.47 -22.49 19.94
CA GLN A 256 -3.05 -23.15 18.77
C GLN A 256 -2.44 -22.63 17.47
N ALA A 257 -2.25 -21.31 17.34
CA ALA A 257 -1.61 -20.69 16.19
C ALA A 257 -0.13 -21.11 16.02
N CYS A 258 0.56 -21.37 17.13
CA CYS A 258 1.94 -21.86 17.12
C CYS A 258 2.06 -23.38 16.98
N THR A 259 0.95 -24.12 17.00
CA THR A 259 0.98 -25.58 16.85
C THR A 259 1.26 -25.95 15.40
N ASP A 260 2.30 -26.77 15.20
CA ASP A 260 2.74 -27.25 13.89
C ASP A 260 1.61 -28.00 13.16
N ALA A 261 1.17 -27.42 12.04
CA ALA A 261 0.08 -27.95 11.22
C ALA A 261 0.38 -29.37 10.67
N THR A 262 1.65 -29.77 10.55
CA THR A 262 2.02 -31.11 10.07
C THR A 262 1.70 -32.22 11.07
N LYS A 263 1.46 -31.88 12.34
CA LYS A 263 1.15 -32.82 13.42
C LYS A 263 -0.34 -32.94 13.71
N ASP A 264 -1.16 -32.07 13.12
CA ASP A 264 -2.60 -31.98 13.38
C ASP A 264 -3.39 -31.85 12.07
N SER A 265 -3.46 -32.94 11.31
CA SER A 265 -4.25 -33.01 10.08
C SER A 265 -5.76 -33.05 10.33
N ALA A 266 -6.19 -33.31 11.58
CA ALA A 266 -7.60 -33.39 11.94
C ALA A 266 -8.31 -32.03 11.82
N THR A 267 -7.58 -30.94 12.04
CA THR A 267 -8.13 -29.57 11.99
C THR A 267 -8.04 -28.91 10.61
N HIS A 268 -7.47 -29.58 9.60
CA HIS A 268 -7.37 -29.00 8.24
C HIS A 268 -8.75 -28.60 7.67
N SER A 269 -9.74 -29.49 7.79
CA SER A 269 -11.12 -29.20 7.34
C SER A 269 -11.80 -28.05 8.09
N GLU A 270 -11.30 -27.68 9.27
CA GLU A 270 -11.85 -26.58 10.06
C GLU A 270 -11.50 -25.22 9.44
N PHE A 271 -10.32 -25.08 8.85
CA PHE A 271 -9.79 -23.80 8.35
C PHE A 271 -9.78 -23.69 6.82
N GLU A 272 -9.97 -24.81 6.12
CA GLU A 272 -9.98 -24.87 4.66
C GLU A 272 -10.95 -23.85 4.03
N GLY A 273 -10.39 -22.95 3.22
CA GLY A 273 -11.15 -21.92 2.51
C GLY A 273 -11.65 -20.75 3.37
N LYS A 274 -11.26 -20.67 4.64
CA LYS A 274 -11.81 -19.70 5.62
C LYS A 274 -10.85 -18.55 5.94
N VAL A 275 -11.42 -17.51 6.54
CA VAL A 275 -10.67 -16.46 7.25
C VAL A 275 -10.33 -16.97 8.64
N VAL A 276 -9.05 -16.91 9.02
CA VAL A 276 -8.59 -17.33 10.34
C VAL A 276 -8.10 -16.12 11.13
N LEU A 277 -8.69 -15.93 12.31
CA LEU A 277 -8.30 -14.88 13.26
C LEU A 277 -7.26 -15.45 14.24
N ILE A 278 -6.09 -14.80 14.33
CA ILE A 278 -4.99 -15.18 15.23
C ILE A 278 -4.44 -13.96 15.98
N PRO A 279 -3.93 -14.12 17.21
CA PRO A 279 -3.29 -13.02 17.93
C PRO A 279 -1.95 -12.63 17.29
N ALA A 280 -1.76 -11.33 17.08
CA ALA A 280 -0.50 -10.73 16.68
C ALA A 280 0.59 -10.89 17.77
N GLY A 281 1.82 -10.50 17.44
CA GLY A 281 2.98 -10.49 18.33
C GLY A 281 3.44 -11.89 18.77
N LEU A 282 4.00 -11.98 19.98
CA LEU A 282 4.67 -13.18 20.51
C LEU A 282 3.76 -14.13 21.32
N ALA A 283 2.45 -13.91 21.32
CA ALA A 283 1.50 -14.81 21.99
C ALA A 283 1.67 -16.25 21.49
N GLY A 284 1.80 -17.23 22.38
CA GLY A 284 2.05 -18.63 22.00
C GLY A 284 3.52 -19.02 21.81
N LYS A 285 4.47 -18.08 21.98
CA LYS A 285 5.93 -18.30 21.94
C LYS A 285 6.50 -18.71 20.57
N CYS A 286 5.83 -18.35 19.49
CA CYS A 286 6.37 -18.43 18.12
C CYS A 286 6.27 -17.07 17.42
N SER A 287 6.95 -16.93 16.28
CA SER A 287 6.90 -15.68 15.49
C SER A 287 5.54 -15.50 14.80
N GLU A 288 5.14 -14.26 14.49
CA GLU A 288 3.92 -13.99 13.71
C GLU A 288 3.95 -14.69 12.35
N PHE A 289 5.11 -14.66 11.69
CA PHE A 289 5.31 -15.34 10.42
C PHE A 289 5.06 -16.85 10.52
N GLU A 290 5.48 -17.47 11.62
CA GLU A 290 5.24 -18.90 11.89
C GLU A 290 3.76 -19.19 12.12
N LYS A 291 3.03 -18.32 12.85
CA LYS A 291 1.57 -18.44 13.02
C LYS A 291 0.84 -18.38 11.68
N VAL A 292 1.18 -17.41 10.84
CA VAL A 292 0.59 -17.25 9.51
C VAL A 292 0.90 -18.46 8.65
N SER A 293 2.15 -18.94 8.67
CA SER A 293 2.55 -20.14 7.94
C SER A 293 1.78 -21.40 8.39
N ASN A 294 1.56 -21.55 9.71
CA ASN A 294 0.76 -22.65 10.24
C ASN A 294 -0.72 -22.53 9.84
N ALA A 295 -1.31 -21.34 9.89
CA ALA A 295 -2.69 -21.13 9.44
C ALA A 295 -2.88 -21.45 7.96
N GLN A 296 -1.95 -21.00 7.10
CA GLN A 296 -1.94 -21.34 5.67
C GLN A 296 -1.84 -22.86 5.44
N ARG A 297 -0.95 -23.55 6.16
CA ARG A 297 -0.81 -25.02 6.06
C ARG A 297 -2.06 -25.77 6.51
N ARG A 298 -2.93 -25.14 7.29
CA ARG A 298 -4.24 -25.69 7.67
C ARG A 298 -5.34 -25.35 6.67
N GLY A 299 -5.01 -24.72 5.54
CA GLY A 299 -5.97 -24.41 4.47
C GLY A 299 -6.66 -23.06 4.59
N ALA A 300 -6.22 -22.17 5.50
CA ALA A 300 -6.76 -20.81 5.56
C ALA A 300 -6.59 -20.09 4.22
N ASN A 301 -7.59 -19.31 3.81
CA ASN A 301 -7.52 -18.48 2.60
C ASN A 301 -7.18 -17.01 2.89
N VAL A 302 -7.43 -16.54 4.12
CA VAL A 302 -7.04 -15.22 4.59
C VAL A 302 -6.67 -15.33 6.06
N VAL A 303 -5.60 -14.66 6.48
CA VAL A 303 -5.24 -14.54 7.89
C VAL A 303 -5.47 -13.12 8.37
N VAL A 304 -6.15 -13.00 9.51
CA VAL A 304 -6.36 -11.73 10.21
C VAL A 304 -5.62 -11.78 11.54
N LEU A 305 -4.64 -10.89 11.69
CA LEU A 305 -3.85 -10.68 12.89
C LEU A 305 -4.58 -9.68 13.79
N MET A 306 -5.03 -10.14 14.95
CA MET A 306 -5.62 -9.30 15.99
C MET A 306 -4.51 -8.67 16.83
N GLN A 307 -4.37 -7.35 16.76
CA GLN A 307 -3.46 -6.60 17.61
C GLN A 307 -3.90 -6.70 19.08
N GLN A 308 -2.95 -6.84 20.00
CA GLN A 308 -3.26 -7.01 21.42
C GLN A 308 -3.50 -5.66 22.11
N ASP A 309 -2.71 -4.64 21.76
CA ASP A 309 -2.80 -3.32 22.38
C ASP A 309 -3.73 -2.40 21.57
N ASN A 310 -4.80 -1.94 22.23
CA ASN A 310 -5.79 -1.02 21.67
C ASN A 310 -5.30 0.44 21.57
N ALA A 311 -4.02 0.74 21.84
CA ALA A 311 -3.58 2.11 22.07
C ALA A 311 -2.17 2.39 21.52
N THR A 312 -2.11 2.91 20.30
CA THR A 312 -1.82 4.34 20.02
C THR A 312 -1.56 4.52 18.53
N ILE A 313 -0.90 3.55 17.89
CA ILE A 313 -0.58 3.58 16.46
C ILE A 313 -0.52 2.16 15.91
N THR A 314 -1.44 1.84 15.01
CA THR A 314 -1.44 0.57 14.27
C THR A 314 -0.44 0.66 13.12
N THR A 315 0.39 -0.37 12.94
CA THR A 315 1.36 -0.45 11.84
C THR A 315 1.12 -1.70 11.02
N GLN A 316 1.48 -1.63 9.74
CA GLN A 316 1.42 -2.78 8.84
C GLN A 316 2.38 -3.87 9.35
N PRO A 317 1.91 -5.13 9.53
CA PRO A 317 2.80 -6.24 9.77
C PRO A 317 3.80 -6.35 8.63
N GLY A 318 5.04 -6.68 8.94
CA GLY A 318 6.07 -6.77 7.91
C GLY A 318 7.16 -7.75 8.25
N VAL A 319 7.85 -8.16 7.19
CA VAL A 319 9.12 -8.88 7.28
C VAL A 319 10.25 -7.95 6.87
N PRO A 320 11.48 -8.13 7.39
CA PRO A 320 12.62 -7.28 7.00
C PRO A 320 12.88 -7.24 5.49
N VAL A 321 12.55 -8.34 4.80
CA VAL A 321 12.79 -8.52 3.37
C VAL A 321 11.59 -9.26 2.77
N SER A 322 10.84 -8.60 1.89
CA SER A 322 9.55 -9.10 1.38
C SER A 322 9.67 -10.45 0.65
N TRP A 323 10.75 -10.68 -0.10
CA TRP A 323 10.94 -11.95 -0.82
C TRP A 323 11.19 -13.15 0.10
N HIS A 324 11.57 -12.96 1.37
CA HIS A 324 11.63 -14.06 2.33
C HIS A 324 10.23 -14.59 2.70
N ALA A 325 9.18 -13.83 2.38
CA ALA A 325 7.80 -14.16 2.71
C ALA A 325 6.94 -14.54 1.50
N TYR A 326 7.54 -14.77 0.32
CA TYR A 326 6.79 -15.24 -0.87
C TYR A 326 6.19 -16.64 -0.70
N ASN A 327 6.65 -17.41 0.28
CA ASN A 327 6.02 -18.68 0.67
C ASN A 327 4.69 -18.49 1.44
N ILE A 328 4.33 -17.26 1.81
CA ILE A 328 2.99 -16.93 2.30
C ILE A 328 2.14 -16.57 1.09
N THR A 329 1.27 -17.51 0.71
CA THR A 329 0.49 -17.50 -0.54
C THR A 329 -0.95 -17.02 -0.34
N ILE A 330 -1.28 -16.56 0.87
CA ILE A 330 -2.58 -16.01 1.24
C ILE A 330 -2.45 -14.56 1.72
N PRO A 331 -3.51 -13.73 1.63
CA PRO A 331 -3.49 -12.39 2.17
C PRO A 331 -3.38 -12.40 3.70
N VAL A 332 -2.59 -11.46 4.23
CA VAL A 332 -2.37 -11.27 5.67
C VAL A 332 -2.76 -9.86 6.04
N LEU A 333 -3.76 -9.75 6.91
CA LEU A 333 -4.34 -8.47 7.33
C LEU A 333 -4.14 -8.31 8.83
N ALA A 334 -4.10 -7.09 9.32
CA ALA A 334 -4.09 -6.78 10.74
C ALA A 334 -5.26 -5.86 11.10
N VAL A 335 -5.86 -6.14 12.24
CA VAL A 335 -6.99 -5.38 12.81
C VAL A 335 -6.69 -5.04 14.26
N SER A 336 -7.34 -4.01 14.80
CA SER A 336 -7.26 -3.67 16.22
C SER A 336 -7.81 -4.78 17.11
N SER A 337 -7.55 -4.71 18.42
CA SER A 337 -8.18 -5.63 19.38
C SER A 337 -9.69 -5.46 19.42
N THR A 338 -10.20 -4.23 19.24
CA THR A 338 -11.66 -3.97 19.19
C THR A 338 -12.30 -4.63 17.97
N THR A 339 -11.77 -4.40 16.78
CA THR A 339 -12.26 -5.05 15.56
C THR A 339 -12.09 -6.57 15.64
N GLY A 340 -10.97 -7.05 16.18
CA GLY A 340 -10.73 -8.48 16.40
C GLY A 340 -11.73 -9.13 17.36
N ALA A 341 -12.09 -8.47 18.46
CA ALA A 341 -13.11 -8.95 19.40
C ALA A 341 -14.51 -8.98 18.75
N ASN A 342 -14.84 -7.98 17.95
CA ASN A 342 -16.08 -7.94 17.18
C ASN A 342 -16.14 -9.12 16.20
N LEU A 343 -15.05 -9.39 15.48
CA LEU A 343 -14.96 -10.53 14.57
C LEU A 343 -15.07 -11.87 15.31
N ALA A 344 -14.39 -12.03 16.43
CA ALA A 344 -14.41 -13.27 17.22
C ALA A 344 -15.82 -13.68 17.70
N SER A 345 -16.70 -12.70 17.89
CA SER A 345 -18.09 -12.91 18.32
C SER A 345 -19.10 -12.85 17.17
N LEU A 346 -18.66 -12.54 15.94
CA LEU A 346 -19.53 -12.31 14.80
C LEU A 346 -20.19 -13.61 14.32
N LYS A 347 -21.50 -13.56 14.17
CA LYS A 347 -22.35 -14.61 13.59
C LYS A 347 -23.21 -14.02 12.48
N ASP A 348 -23.64 -14.86 11.54
CA ASP A 348 -24.61 -14.44 10.54
C ASP A 348 -26.04 -14.33 11.13
N ALA A 349 -27.00 -13.90 10.31
CA ALA A 349 -28.40 -13.75 10.72
C ALA A 349 -29.06 -15.04 11.24
N HIS A 350 -28.48 -16.22 10.98
CA HIS A 350 -28.97 -17.53 11.41
C HIS A 350 -28.21 -18.07 12.64
N GLY A 351 -27.19 -17.36 13.12
CA GLY A 351 -26.33 -17.78 14.22
C GLY A 351 -25.13 -18.64 13.79
N ASP A 352 -24.92 -18.82 12.48
CA ASP A 352 -23.82 -19.58 11.90
C ASP A 352 -22.56 -18.71 11.71
N ALA A 353 -21.50 -19.31 11.15
CA ALA A 353 -20.26 -18.61 10.85
C ALA A 353 -20.49 -17.46 9.85
N ALA A 354 -20.11 -16.24 10.26
CA ALA A 354 -20.26 -15.05 9.42
C ALA A 354 -19.42 -15.16 8.14
N ARG A 355 -19.89 -14.51 7.06
CA ARG A 355 -19.12 -14.39 5.82
C ARG A 355 -18.52 -13.00 5.74
N LEU A 356 -17.23 -12.94 5.47
CA LEU A 356 -16.46 -11.71 5.40
C LEU A 356 -16.07 -11.41 3.95
N ARG A 357 -16.16 -10.15 3.56
CA ARG A 357 -15.60 -9.61 2.33
C ARG A 357 -14.70 -8.43 2.67
N PHE A 358 -13.65 -8.23 1.88
CA PHE A 358 -12.69 -7.16 2.08
C PHE A 358 -12.78 -6.15 0.94
N ALA A 359 -12.76 -4.87 1.26
CA ALA A 359 -12.68 -3.80 0.25
C ALA A 359 -11.46 -2.93 0.53
N VAL A 360 -10.63 -2.71 -0.49
CA VAL A 360 -9.40 -1.92 -0.39
C VAL A 360 -9.74 -0.44 -0.29
N SER A 361 -9.11 0.24 0.66
CA SER A 361 -9.20 1.70 0.84
C SER A 361 -7.90 2.20 1.44
N ASN A 362 -6.93 2.53 0.58
CA ASN A 362 -5.56 2.85 1.00
C ASN A 362 -5.43 4.11 1.86
N GLY A 363 -6.43 5.01 1.84
CA GLY A 363 -6.44 6.19 2.70
C GLY A 363 -6.37 5.83 4.19
N ILE A 364 -6.91 4.69 4.62
CA ILE A 364 -6.82 4.25 6.02
C ILE A 364 -5.35 4.07 6.43
N ALA A 365 -4.50 3.51 5.57
CA ALA A 365 -3.07 3.41 5.80
C ALA A 365 -2.40 4.79 5.83
N ASP A 366 -2.79 5.70 4.93
CA ASP A 366 -2.28 7.08 4.92
C ASP A 366 -2.62 7.81 6.23
N ALA A 367 -3.80 7.55 6.80
CA ALA A 367 -4.20 8.09 8.09
C ALA A 367 -3.31 7.58 9.24
N TRP A 368 -3.04 6.27 9.30
CA TRP A 368 -2.14 5.68 10.30
C TRP A 368 -0.69 6.14 10.13
N GLU A 369 -0.20 6.28 8.89
CA GLU A 369 1.13 6.80 8.59
C GLU A 369 1.27 8.27 9.00
N LEU A 370 0.24 9.09 8.75
CA LEU A 370 0.20 10.47 9.22
C LEU A 370 0.25 10.54 10.75
N LEU A 371 -0.53 9.72 11.46
CA LEU A 371 -0.46 9.63 12.92
C LEU A 371 0.95 9.25 13.39
N LYS A 372 1.58 8.27 12.73
CA LYS A 372 2.95 7.85 13.04
C LYS A 372 3.96 8.99 12.95
N GLN A 373 3.83 9.88 11.97
CA GLN A 373 4.70 11.06 11.84
C GLN A 373 4.58 12.01 13.05
N TYR A 374 3.40 12.11 13.65
CA TYR A 374 3.11 12.97 14.80
C TYR A 374 3.22 12.26 16.16
N SER A 375 3.66 11.00 16.19
CA SER A 375 3.82 10.20 17.41
C SER A 375 4.78 10.77 18.45
N THR A 376 5.65 11.70 18.07
CA THR A 376 6.68 12.29 18.94
C THR A 376 6.43 13.77 19.21
N ARG A 377 6.76 14.25 20.41
CA ARG A 377 6.56 15.66 20.80
C ARG A 377 7.26 16.65 19.86
N SER A 378 8.40 16.26 19.26
CA SER A 378 9.17 17.08 18.32
C SER A 378 8.43 17.39 17.03
N SER A 379 7.50 16.53 16.62
CA SER A 379 6.66 16.74 15.43
C SER A 379 5.55 17.76 15.65
N TRP A 380 5.29 18.14 16.91
CA TRP A 380 4.27 19.10 17.27
C TRP A 380 4.83 20.51 17.51
N PRO A 381 4.05 21.58 17.27
CA PRO A 381 4.45 22.93 17.62
C PRO A 381 4.85 23.06 19.10
N LYS A 382 5.83 23.93 19.41
CA LYS A 382 6.24 24.19 20.79
C LYS A 382 5.16 24.91 21.62
N ARG A 383 4.36 25.76 20.98
CA ARG A 383 3.32 26.56 21.66
C ARG A 383 2.00 25.80 21.68
N VAL A 384 1.41 25.61 22.86
CA VAL A 384 0.15 24.88 23.08
C VAL A 384 -0.99 25.39 22.18
N LYS A 385 -1.20 26.71 22.08
CA LYS A 385 -2.22 27.29 21.17
C LYS A 385 -2.05 26.89 19.70
N ARG A 386 -0.83 26.62 19.25
CA ARG A 386 -0.58 26.14 17.87
C ARG A 386 -0.82 24.63 17.75
N CYS A 387 -0.66 23.87 18.84
CA CYS A 387 -0.98 22.44 18.86
C CYS A 387 -2.47 22.22 18.61
N SER A 388 -3.36 23.02 19.19
CA SER A 388 -4.81 22.97 18.93
C SER A 388 -5.15 23.18 17.44
N LYS A 389 -4.47 24.12 16.76
CA LYS A 389 -4.66 24.32 15.31
C LYS A 389 -4.15 23.13 14.51
N THR A 390 -2.98 22.58 14.87
CA THR A 390 -2.45 21.36 14.25
C THR A 390 -3.37 20.17 14.48
N LEU A 391 -3.94 20.02 15.67
CA LEU A 391 -4.90 18.96 15.99
C LEU A 391 -6.13 19.03 15.08
N ALA A 392 -6.73 20.22 14.92
CA ALA A 392 -7.88 20.40 14.03
C ALA A 392 -7.54 20.07 12.57
N GLN A 393 -6.36 20.45 12.10
CA GLN A 393 -5.88 20.11 10.76
C GLN A 393 -5.69 18.60 10.59
N LEU A 394 -5.05 17.94 11.56
CA LEU A 394 -4.84 16.49 11.54
C LEU A 394 -6.19 15.76 11.54
N LEU A 395 -7.11 16.13 12.41
CA LEU A 395 -8.44 15.50 12.47
C LEU A 395 -9.17 15.62 11.13
N TYR A 396 -9.13 16.80 10.49
CA TYR A 396 -9.70 17.00 9.16
C TYR A 396 -9.03 16.10 8.10
N GLN A 397 -7.70 16.00 8.10
CA GLN A 397 -6.97 15.15 7.16
C GLN A 397 -7.26 13.66 7.37
N LEU A 398 -7.26 13.18 8.62
CA LEU A 398 -7.55 11.79 8.94
C LEU A 398 -8.96 11.39 8.49
N ARG A 399 -9.97 12.23 8.74
CA ARG A 399 -11.34 12.02 8.23
C ARG A 399 -11.37 12.00 6.69
N GLY A 400 -10.62 12.90 6.04
CA GLY A 400 -10.50 12.94 4.58
C GLY A 400 -9.86 11.68 3.98
N PHE A 401 -8.98 11.03 4.73
CA PHE A 401 -8.38 9.75 4.38
C PHE A 401 -9.27 8.53 4.69
N GLY A 402 -10.45 8.72 5.28
CA GLY A 402 -11.33 7.63 5.70
C GLY A 402 -10.89 6.98 7.01
N GLY A 403 -10.15 7.70 7.86
CA GLY A 403 -9.86 7.27 9.22
C GLY A 403 -11.15 7.03 10.01
N ASP A 404 -11.19 5.94 10.75
CA ASP A 404 -12.34 5.54 11.55
C ASP A 404 -12.24 6.06 12.98
N ILE A 405 -13.16 5.62 13.84
CA ILE A 405 -13.20 5.98 15.25
C ILE A 405 -11.90 5.58 15.98
N GLU A 406 -11.24 4.51 15.54
CA GLU A 406 -9.99 4.04 16.14
C GLU A 406 -8.84 5.01 15.83
N VAL A 407 -8.77 5.52 14.60
CA VAL A 407 -7.83 6.58 14.19
C VAL A 407 -8.08 7.87 14.98
N GLU A 408 -9.34 8.25 15.21
CA GLU A 408 -9.67 9.45 16.01
C GLU A 408 -9.28 9.29 17.50
N GLU A 409 -9.59 8.14 18.12
CA GLU A 409 -9.19 7.86 19.51
C GLU A 409 -7.66 7.75 19.65
N ALA A 410 -6.96 7.24 18.62
CA ALA A 410 -5.50 7.27 18.56
C ALA A 410 -4.95 8.71 18.53
N LEU A 411 -5.53 9.59 17.72
CA LEU A 411 -5.16 11.01 17.68
C LEU A 411 -5.40 11.70 19.03
N LYS A 412 -6.55 11.43 19.66
CA LYS A 412 -6.90 11.95 20.99
C LYS A 412 -5.90 11.51 22.04
N SER A 413 -5.61 10.21 22.11
CA SER A 413 -4.61 9.66 23.03
C SER A 413 -3.24 10.30 22.82
N MET A 414 -2.83 10.49 21.57
CA MET A 414 -1.58 11.19 21.23
C MET A 414 -1.59 12.65 21.69
N PHE A 415 -2.67 13.38 21.48
CA PHE A 415 -2.79 14.77 21.91
C PHE A 415 -2.70 14.90 23.44
N LEU A 416 -3.39 14.04 24.17
CA LEU A 416 -3.37 14.06 25.64
C LEU A 416 -2.00 13.63 26.20
N ASN A 417 -1.42 12.56 25.67
CA ASN A 417 -0.25 11.93 26.27
C ASN A 417 1.09 12.46 25.73
N VAL A 418 1.17 12.76 24.42
CA VAL A 418 2.41 13.25 23.78
C VAL A 418 2.52 14.76 23.87
N VAL A 419 1.42 15.48 23.67
CA VAL A 419 1.41 16.96 23.66
C VAL A 419 1.09 17.55 25.04
N SER A 420 0.56 16.72 25.96
CA SER A 420 -0.01 17.18 27.24
C SER A 420 -1.17 18.15 27.05
N GLY A 421 -1.98 17.92 26.01
CA GLY A 421 -3.22 18.65 25.77
C GLY A 421 -4.29 18.35 26.82
N SER A 422 -5.36 19.16 26.85
CA SER A 422 -6.50 18.93 27.74
C SER A 422 -7.65 18.23 27.02
N LEU A 423 -8.48 17.49 27.76
CA LEU A 423 -9.70 16.87 27.23
C LEU A 423 -10.70 17.92 26.71
N GLN A 424 -10.79 19.06 27.39
CA GLN A 424 -11.63 20.19 26.98
C GLN A 424 -11.22 20.75 25.61
N ASP A 425 -9.91 20.89 25.37
CA ASP A 425 -9.41 21.35 24.06
C ASP A 425 -9.72 20.33 22.96
N TRP A 426 -9.67 19.03 23.27
CA TRP A 426 -10.06 17.98 22.34
C TRP A 426 -11.55 18.06 21.98
N GLU A 427 -12.44 18.10 22.98
CA GLU A 427 -13.89 18.13 22.77
C GLU A 427 -14.31 19.32 21.90
N LYS A 428 -13.77 20.50 22.19
CA LYS A 428 -14.00 21.72 21.41
C LYS A 428 -13.61 21.61 19.93
N ILE A 429 -12.58 20.81 19.62
CA ILE A 429 -12.05 20.66 18.27
C ILE A 429 -12.73 19.50 17.54
N ALA A 430 -13.00 18.40 18.23
CA ALA A 430 -13.63 17.21 17.67
C ALA A 430 -15.13 17.40 17.43
N HIS A 431 -15.79 18.20 18.28
CA HIS A 431 -17.23 18.44 18.31
C HIS A 431 -17.57 19.93 18.42
N PRO A 432 -17.21 20.75 17.40
CA PRO A 432 -17.40 22.21 17.45
C PRO A 432 -18.87 22.63 17.61
N ASP A 433 -19.82 21.80 17.20
CA ASP A 433 -21.26 22.09 17.24
C ASP A 433 -21.90 21.87 18.62
N GLN A 434 -21.29 21.07 19.52
CA GLN A 434 -21.83 20.85 20.87
C GLN A 434 -21.51 21.99 21.84
N ASP A 435 -20.40 22.71 21.62
CA ASP A 435 -20.00 23.87 22.42
C ASP A 435 -20.82 25.14 22.08
N ALA A 436 -21.35 25.24 20.85
CA ALA A 436 -22.20 26.36 20.46
C ALA A 436 -23.53 26.37 21.26
N ASP A 437 -24.05 25.19 21.58
CA ASP A 437 -25.26 25.04 22.41
C ASP A 437 -24.97 25.30 23.90
N GLN A 438 -23.78 24.93 24.40
CA GLN A 438 -23.36 25.24 25.77
C GLN A 438 -23.08 26.74 25.98
N ASP A 439 -22.46 27.42 25.02
CA ASP A 439 -22.26 28.89 25.08
C ASP A 439 -23.61 29.63 25.03
N HIS A 440 -24.61 29.11 24.31
CA HIS A 440 -25.97 29.66 24.29
C HIS A 440 -26.74 29.43 25.61
N GLU A 441 -26.60 28.27 26.27
CA GLU A 441 -27.20 28.04 27.60
C GLU A 441 -26.52 28.86 28.70
N THR A 442 -25.20 29.03 28.61
CA THR A 442 -24.41 29.81 29.59
C THR A 442 -24.69 31.31 29.47
N GLN A 443 -24.89 31.81 28.24
CA GLN A 443 -25.40 33.17 28.01
C GLN A 443 -26.84 33.36 28.49
N LYS A 444 -27.73 32.36 28.32
CA LYS A 444 -29.10 32.42 28.87
C LYS A 444 -29.11 32.48 30.39
N ARG A 445 -28.30 31.66 31.08
CA ARG A 445 -28.16 31.70 32.55
C ARG A 445 -27.53 33.01 33.06
N SER A 446 -26.52 33.54 32.37
CA SER A 446 -25.90 34.82 32.71
C SER A 446 -26.85 36.02 32.51
N SER A 447 -27.76 35.94 31.54
CA SER A 447 -28.77 36.98 31.30
C SER A 447 -29.93 36.97 32.30
N SER A 448 -30.22 35.82 32.93
CA SER A 448 -31.28 35.70 33.94
C SER A 448 -30.86 36.10 35.35
N GLU A 449 -29.56 36.13 35.67
CA GLU A 449 -29.05 36.48 37.01
C GLU A 449 -28.63 37.95 37.17
N LYS A 450 -28.70 38.78 36.11
CA LYS A 450 -28.26 40.19 36.16
C LYS A 450 -29.35 41.22 36.50
N ILE A 451 -30.54 40.79 36.94
CA ILE A 451 -31.62 41.70 37.35
C ILE A 451 -32.08 41.39 38.78
N VAL A 452 -31.21 41.48 39.79
CA VAL A 452 -31.55 42.03 41.13
C VAL A 452 -30.22 42.31 41.82
N GLN A 453 -29.80 43.57 41.89
CA GLN A 453 -29.20 44.23 43.06
C GLN A 453 -28.57 45.55 42.64
N THR A 454 -29.31 46.63 42.82
CA THR A 454 -28.78 47.98 42.87
C THR A 454 -29.13 48.60 44.22
N VAL A 455 -28.08 49.00 44.92
CA VAL A 455 -27.99 50.11 45.88
C VAL A 455 -28.63 49.96 47.26
N LYS A 456 -27.77 49.77 48.27
CA LYS A 456 -27.75 50.65 49.46
C LYS A 456 -26.30 50.92 49.89
N LYS A 457 -26.07 52.18 50.24
CA LYS A 457 -24.80 52.88 50.46
C LYS A 457 -24.66 53.19 51.96
N SER A 458 -23.49 52.97 52.54
CA SER A 458 -22.86 53.79 53.61
C SER A 458 -21.47 53.17 53.88
N GLU A 459 -20.38 53.92 53.75
CA GLU A 459 -19.58 54.49 54.88
C GLU A 459 -19.13 53.38 55.84
N THR A 460 -17.85 53.10 56.09
CA THR A 460 -16.66 53.92 56.41
C THR A 460 -15.49 52.90 56.51
N ARG A 461 -14.32 53.16 55.91
CA ARG A 461 -13.10 53.71 56.53
C ARG A 461 -12.31 52.71 57.43
N ASP A 462 -11.02 52.63 57.09
CA ASP A 462 -9.82 52.22 57.85
C ASP A 462 -9.51 50.74 58.14
N GLU A 463 -8.36 50.35 57.58
CA GLU A 463 -7.23 49.64 58.18
C GLU A 463 -7.42 48.20 58.69
N LEU A 464 -6.91 47.22 57.91
CA LEU A 464 -5.58 46.59 58.12
C LEU A 464 -5.25 45.61 56.99
#